data_AF-A0AAD1X7D6-F1
#
_entry.id   AF-A0AAD1X7D6-F1
#
_cell.length_a   1.000
_cell.length_b   1.000
_cell.length_c   1.000
_cell.angle_alpha   90.00
_cell.angle_beta   90.00
_cell.angle_gamma   90.00
#
_symmetry.space_group_name_H-M   'P 1'
#
loop_
_entity.id
_entity.type
_entity.pdbx_description
1 polymer ?
#
loop_
_entity_poly.entity_id
_entity_poly.type
_entity_poly.pdbx_seq_one_letter_code
_entity_poly.pdbx_strand_id
1 'polypeptide(L)'
;MCLFKVKCVKVTLFFVSFLLLAGCVVSIVFGTIAKENAIYGIVGSVIEVDLQMIIFLFCVIIGVILVFVMACAMCTSVKRICFFHYLFAILLTIITLFFIVLGIVLMVIGIGLSDQLEELCSSNNSDSDFQQAMNELYSRSDSFYCTAQCPCYIGSTFYFTGKTVATLNPSDNTNVQDCKAYIEAAYADYNIDFSDLDEIIEYLDYFGEIEKEYKCSGICTLQKVYYFGDSSRGEPPKACKDPINDELLKGEILGMGIGYLVIGVVLFVVLFVQYGLCCREDPDERRKREGNYDESRYEAEKPYKTSRADNYAVPNTMINAPPQQSTYKNPYI
;
A
#
# COMPACT_ATOMS: atom_id res chain seq x y z
N MET A 1 -27.93 -6.18 19.07
CA MET A 1 -27.49 -7.31 18.20
C MET A 1 -26.07 -7.69 18.60
N CYS A 2 -25.88 -8.82 19.28
CA CYS A 2 -24.55 -9.38 19.58
C CYS A 2 -24.56 -10.87 19.21
N LEU A 3 -24.55 -11.15 17.90
CA LEU A 3 -24.73 -12.50 17.35
C LEU A 3 -23.44 -13.33 17.30
N PHE A 4 -22.27 -12.76 17.59
CA PHE A 4 -21.01 -13.48 17.47
C PHE A 4 -20.59 -14.15 18.79
N LYS A 5 -20.29 -15.46 18.72
CA LYS A 5 -19.68 -16.22 19.81
C LYS A 5 -18.25 -15.69 20.08
N VAL A 6 -17.88 -15.57 21.36
CA VAL A 6 -16.57 -15.07 21.83
C VAL A 6 -15.38 -15.80 21.19
N LYS A 7 -15.55 -17.08 20.83
CA LYS A 7 -14.53 -17.87 20.14
C LYS A 7 -14.25 -17.38 18.71
N CYS A 8 -15.28 -17.00 17.95
CA CYS A 8 -15.12 -16.52 16.58
C CYS A 8 -14.30 -15.24 16.53
N VAL A 9 -14.53 -14.36 17.50
CA VAL A 9 -13.83 -13.08 17.61
C VAL A 9 -12.33 -13.24 17.79
N LYS A 10 -11.89 -14.12 18.71
CA LYS A 10 -10.46 -14.34 18.94
C LYS A 10 -9.78 -14.83 17.67
N VAL A 11 -10.46 -15.70 16.92
CA VAL A 11 -9.99 -16.19 15.61
C VAL A 11 -9.93 -15.06 14.59
N THR A 12 -10.95 -14.20 14.50
CA THR A 12 -10.95 -13.03 13.61
C THR A 12 -9.80 -12.08 13.96
N LEU A 13 -9.57 -11.80 15.24
CA LEU A 13 -8.47 -10.97 15.71
C LEU A 13 -7.11 -11.53 15.32
N PHE A 14 -6.90 -12.83 15.55
CA PHE A 14 -5.67 -13.52 15.18
C PHE A 14 -5.43 -13.49 13.66
N PHE A 15 -6.49 -13.72 12.88
CA PHE A 15 -6.44 -13.66 11.42
C PHE A 15 -6.10 -12.24 10.93
N VAL A 16 -6.73 -11.20 11.49
CA VAL A 16 -6.42 -9.81 11.16
C VAL A 16 -4.98 -9.46 11.52
N SER A 17 -4.48 -9.90 12.69
CA SER A 17 -3.08 -9.71 13.06
C SER A 17 -2.12 -10.35 12.05
N PHE A 18 -2.45 -11.53 11.53
CA PHE A 18 -1.67 -12.19 10.49
C PHE A 18 -1.69 -11.40 9.16
N LEU A 19 -2.86 -10.88 8.76
CA LEU A 19 -2.96 -10.04 7.56
C LEU A 19 -2.18 -8.72 7.70
N LEU A 20 -2.20 -8.09 8.87
CA LEU A 20 -1.41 -6.89 9.16
C LEU A 20 0.09 -7.18 9.12
N LEU A 21 0.53 -8.34 9.63
CA LEU A 21 1.91 -8.79 9.54
C LEU A 21 2.33 -8.98 8.07
N ALA A 22 1.51 -9.67 7.28
CA ALA A 22 1.76 -9.87 5.85
C ALA A 22 1.87 -8.52 5.12
N GLY A 23 0.95 -7.59 5.41
CA GLY A 23 0.99 -6.22 4.86
C GLY A 23 2.25 -5.45 5.27
N CYS A 24 2.73 -5.61 6.51
CA CYS A 24 3.98 -5.01 6.97
C CYS A 24 5.18 -5.53 6.19
N VAL A 25 5.29 -6.85 6.01
CA VAL A 25 6.38 -7.46 5.23
C VAL A 25 6.33 -6.98 3.78
N VAL A 26 5.15 -6.97 3.16
CA VAL A 26 4.97 -6.48 1.79
C VAL A 26 5.35 -5.00 1.68
N SER A 27 4.97 -4.16 2.64
CA SER A 27 5.30 -2.73 2.63
C SER A 27 6.81 -2.48 2.76
N ILE A 28 7.50 -3.24 3.62
CA ILE A 28 8.97 -3.12 3.75
C ILE A 28 9.66 -3.59 2.48
N VAL A 29 9.25 -4.73 1.91
CA VAL A 29 9.80 -5.25 0.65
C VAL A 29 9.54 -4.29 -0.50
N PHE A 30 8.33 -3.73 -0.59
CA PHE A 30 8.00 -2.71 -1.58
C PHE A 30 8.87 -1.47 -1.38
N GLY A 31 9.05 -0.99 -0.15
CA GLY A 31 9.93 0.14 0.14
C GLY A 31 11.38 -0.12 -0.30
N THR A 32 11.90 -1.33 -0.11
CA THR A 32 13.25 -1.70 -0.59
C THR A 32 13.33 -1.76 -2.11
N ILE A 33 12.31 -2.32 -2.78
CA ILE A 33 12.25 -2.37 -4.24
C ILE A 33 12.11 -0.96 -4.82
N ALA A 34 11.25 -0.12 -4.25
CA ALA A 34 11.05 1.26 -4.67
C ALA A 34 12.33 2.11 -4.51
N LYS A 35 13.15 1.81 -3.50
CA LYS A 35 14.47 2.44 -3.34
C LYS A 35 15.45 2.04 -4.44
N GLU A 36 15.38 0.81 -4.94
CA GLU A 36 16.28 0.31 -5.99
C GLU A 36 15.76 0.60 -7.42
N ASN A 37 14.47 0.91 -7.56
CA ASN A 37 13.87 1.24 -8.85
C ASN A 37 14.28 2.65 -9.31
N ALA A 38 14.95 2.71 -10.46
CA ALA A 38 15.39 3.93 -11.12
C ALA A 38 14.23 4.93 -11.34
N ILE A 39 13.04 4.43 -11.66
CA ILE A 39 11.82 5.21 -11.88
C ILE A 39 11.56 6.25 -10.76
N TYR A 40 11.72 5.86 -9.49
CA TYR A 40 11.45 6.77 -8.38
C TYR A 40 12.59 7.78 -8.15
N GLY A 41 13.81 7.47 -8.61
CA GLY A 41 14.98 8.36 -8.50
C GLY A 41 14.83 9.54 -9.43
N ILE A 42 14.37 9.24 -10.66
CA ILE A 42 14.12 10.20 -11.72
C ILE A 42 12.96 11.15 -11.36
N VAL A 43 11.88 10.64 -10.76
CA VAL A 43 10.82 11.52 -10.25
C VAL A 43 11.33 12.39 -9.10
N GLY A 44 12.29 11.91 -8.33
CA GLY A 44 12.92 12.66 -7.24
C GLY A 44 13.80 13.81 -7.72
N SER A 45 14.64 13.59 -8.75
CA SER A 45 15.51 14.63 -9.31
C SER A 45 14.72 15.81 -9.84
N VAL A 46 13.62 15.56 -10.57
CA VAL A 46 12.73 16.61 -11.10
C VAL A 46 12.11 17.51 -10.01
N ILE A 47 11.94 16.99 -8.79
CA ILE A 47 11.30 17.72 -7.68
C ILE A 47 12.36 18.36 -6.75
N GLU A 48 13.66 18.20 -7.02
CA GLU A 48 14.77 18.54 -6.12
C GLU A 48 14.63 17.89 -4.73
N VAL A 49 13.90 16.78 -4.64
CA VAL A 49 13.58 16.09 -3.39
C VAL A 49 13.83 14.61 -3.59
N ASP A 50 14.62 13.99 -2.70
CA ASP A 50 14.88 12.54 -2.68
C ASP A 50 13.61 11.72 -2.42
N LEU A 51 12.73 11.63 -3.42
CA LEU A 51 11.43 11.00 -3.34
C LEU A 51 11.56 9.52 -2.99
N GLN A 52 12.59 8.85 -3.51
CA GLN A 52 12.97 7.49 -3.12
C GLN A 52 13.19 7.35 -1.60
N MET A 53 13.97 8.26 -1.01
CA MET A 53 14.27 8.23 0.42
C MET A 53 13.01 8.50 1.24
N ILE A 54 12.16 9.43 0.79
CA ILE A 54 10.89 9.73 1.45
C ILE A 54 9.94 8.53 1.38
N ILE A 55 9.74 7.92 0.22
CA ILE A 55 8.87 6.74 0.05
C ILE A 55 9.38 5.58 0.91
N PHE A 56 10.69 5.31 0.88
CA PHE A 56 11.31 4.29 1.70
C PHE A 56 11.09 4.55 3.19
N LEU A 57 11.41 5.76 3.66
CA LEU A 57 11.24 6.16 5.07
C LEU A 57 9.77 6.05 5.51
N PHE A 58 8.86 6.47 4.64
CA PHE A 58 7.43 6.40 4.88
C PHE A 58 6.95 4.95 5.04
N CYS A 59 7.36 4.04 4.14
CA CYS A 59 7.05 2.61 4.24
C CYS A 59 7.59 1.99 5.53
N VAL A 60 8.82 2.35 5.93
CA VAL A 60 9.43 1.87 7.19
C VAL A 60 8.65 2.38 8.40
N ILE A 61 8.31 3.67 8.46
CA ILE A 61 7.53 4.26 9.56
C ILE A 61 6.17 3.57 9.68
N ILE A 62 5.46 3.40 8.57
CA ILE A 62 4.17 2.69 8.55
C ILE A 62 4.36 1.25 9.00
N GLY A 63 5.39 0.55 8.52
CA GLY A 63 5.71 -0.81 8.94
C GLY A 63 5.88 -0.93 10.45
N VAL A 64 6.64 -0.03 11.07
CA VAL A 64 6.85 0.00 12.53
C VAL A 64 5.53 0.26 13.29
N ILE A 65 4.71 1.20 12.80
CA ILE A 65 3.40 1.48 13.40
C ILE A 65 2.50 0.25 13.32
N LEU A 66 2.48 -0.46 12.19
CA LEU A 66 1.68 -1.68 12.02
C LEU A 66 2.14 -2.81 12.94
N VAL A 67 3.45 -2.98 13.14
CA VAL A 67 4.00 -3.94 14.10
C VAL A 67 3.56 -3.61 15.52
N PHE A 68 3.59 -2.32 15.90
CA PHE A 68 3.11 -1.88 17.21
C PHE A 68 1.62 -2.15 17.41
N VAL A 69 0.79 -1.84 16.40
CA VAL A 69 -0.66 -2.12 16.41
C VAL A 69 -0.94 -3.62 16.52
N MET A 70 -0.15 -4.45 15.83
CA MET A 70 -0.23 -5.90 15.93
C MET A 70 0.11 -6.38 17.36
N ALA A 71 1.16 -5.84 17.98
CA ALA A 71 1.51 -6.19 19.35
C ALA A 71 0.38 -5.82 20.33
N CYS A 72 -0.27 -4.66 20.16
CA CYS A 72 -1.45 -4.29 20.92
C CYS A 72 -2.64 -5.25 20.66
N ALA A 73 -2.88 -5.65 19.42
CA ALA A 73 -3.93 -6.62 19.06
C ALA A 73 -3.69 -7.99 19.73
N MET A 74 -2.44 -8.46 19.75
CA MET A 74 -2.08 -9.70 20.43
C MET A 74 -2.25 -9.57 21.94
N CYS A 75 -1.81 -8.46 22.55
CA CYS A 75 -1.98 -8.21 23.98
C CYS A 75 -3.45 -8.20 24.41
N THR A 76 -4.33 -7.54 23.64
CA THR A 76 -5.78 -7.51 23.90
C THR A 76 -6.43 -8.90 23.76
N SER A 77 -5.92 -9.75 22.86
CA SER A 77 -6.42 -11.12 22.70
C SER A 77 -6.12 -12.03 23.90
N VAL A 78 -4.97 -11.80 24.57
CA VAL A 78 -4.50 -12.59 25.71
C VAL A 78 -5.00 -12.02 27.03
N LYS A 79 -4.90 -10.71 27.23
CA LYS A 79 -5.30 -10.03 28.46
C LYS A 79 -6.41 -9.02 28.15
N ARG A 80 -7.57 -9.17 28.82
CA ARG A 80 -8.71 -8.24 28.72
C ARG A 80 -8.47 -6.93 29.47
N ILE A 81 -7.38 -6.23 29.14
CA ILE A 81 -7.07 -4.93 29.73
C ILE A 81 -7.79 -3.85 28.91
N CYS A 82 -8.76 -3.16 29.52
CA CYS A 82 -9.56 -2.14 28.84
C CYS A 82 -8.72 -1.04 28.18
N PHE A 83 -7.61 -0.64 28.81
CA PHE A 83 -6.71 0.39 28.26
C PHE A 83 -6.14 0.01 26.88
N PHE A 84 -5.69 -1.24 26.69
CA PHE A 84 -5.14 -1.68 25.41
C PHE A 84 -6.21 -1.79 24.32
N HIS A 85 -7.47 -2.10 24.68
CA HIS A 85 -8.58 -2.07 23.72
C HIS A 85 -8.85 -0.65 23.22
N TYR A 86 -8.87 0.34 24.12
CA TYR A 86 -9.07 1.74 23.74
C TYR A 86 -7.93 2.26 22.87
N LEU A 87 -6.68 2.00 23.25
CA LEU A 87 -5.50 2.37 22.47
C LEU A 87 -5.52 1.71 21.08
N PHE A 88 -5.82 0.41 21.01
CA PHE A 88 -5.93 -0.31 19.75
C PHE A 88 -7.04 0.25 18.87
N ALA A 89 -8.21 0.56 19.43
CA ALA A 89 -9.33 1.14 18.68
C ALA A 89 -8.99 2.51 18.10
N ILE A 90 -8.33 3.39 18.86
CA ILE A 90 -7.86 4.70 18.36
C ILE A 90 -6.88 4.52 17.20
N LEU A 91 -5.84 3.71 17.39
CA LEU A 91 -4.82 3.49 16.36
C LEU A 91 -5.43 2.87 15.10
N LEU A 92 -6.30 1.88 15.26
CA LEU A 92 -7.00 1.25 14.14
C LEU A 92 -7.91 2.25 13.41
N THR A 93 -8.57 3.17 14.13
CA THR A 93 -9.39 4.23 13.52
C THR A 93 -8.53 5.16 12.67
N ILE A 94 -7.39 5.64 13.20
CA ILE A 94 -6.46 6.52 12.49
C ILE A 94 -5.95 5.84 11.22
N ILE A 95 -5.52 4.59 11.32
CA ILE A 95 -5.01 3.82 10.18
C ILE A 95 -6.11 3.58 9.14
N THR A 96 -7.33 3.26 9.57
CA THR A 96 -8.48 3.08 8.68
C THR A 96 -8.78 4.35 7.90
N LEU A 97 -8.86 5.50 8.58
CA LEU A 97 -9.08 6.79 7.93
C LEU A 97 -7.95 7.13 6.97
N PHE A 98 -6.70 6.90 7.36
CA PHE A 98 -5.54 7.10 6.50
C PHE A 98 -5.64 6.30 5.20
N PHE A 99 -5.93 4.99 5.26
CA PHE A 99 -6.05 4.17 4.07
C PHE A 99 -7.23 4.55 3.17
N ILE A 100 -8.37 4.93 3.75
CA ILE A 100 -9.53 5.41 2.98
C ILE A 100 -9.19 6.71 2.26
N VAL A 101 -8.62 7.69 2.95
CA VAL A 101 -8.24 8.99 2.36
C VAL A 101 -7.18 8.80 1.29
N LEU A 102 -6.14 8.00 1.56
CA LEU A 102 -5.08 7.72 0.60
C LEU A 102 -5.64 7.02 -0.65
N GLY A 103 -6.52 6.03 -0.48
CA GLY A 103 -7.18 5.34 -1.59
C GLY A 103 -7.98 6.29 -2.48
N ILE A 104 -8.78 7.19 -1.88
CA ILE A 104 -9.55 8.21 -2.62
C ILE A 104 -8.62 9.17 -3.36
N VAL A 105 -7.58 9.67 -2.70
CA VAL A 105 -6.61 10.60 -3.32
C VAL A 105 -5.93 9.94 -4.51
N LEU A 106 -5.43 8.72 -4.38
CA LEU A 106 -4.78 8.00 -5.49
C LEU A 106 -5.74 7.71 -6.64
N MET A 107 -7.00 7.38 -6.36
CA MET A 107 -8.01 7.22 -7.42
C MET A 107 -8.27 8.53 -8.17
N VAL A 108 -8.42 9.65 -7.45
CA VAL A 108 -8.62 10.97 -8.07
C VAL A 108 -7.42 11.37 -8.91
N ILE A 109 -6.19 11.14 -8.41
CA ILE A 109 -4.95 11.39 -9.17
C ILE A 109 -4.91 10.50 -10.41
N GLY A 110 -5.18 9.20 -10.30
CA GLY A 110 -5.15 8.28 -11.44
C GLY A 110 -6.14 8.66 -12.55
N ILE A 111 -7.37 9.02 -12.18
CA ILE A 111 -8.38 9.51 -13.14
C ILE A 111 -7.94 10.86 -13.73
N GLY A 112 -7.52 11.81 -12.89
CA GLY A 112 -7.09 13.14 -13.34
C GLY A 112 -5.90 13.09 -14.28
N LEU A 113 -4.89 12.24 -14.01
CA LEU A 113 -3.74 12.05 -14.89
C LEU A 113 -4.13 11.38 -16.21
N SER A 114 -5.04 10.39 -16.17
CA SER A 114 -5.57 9.75 -17.39
C SER A 114 -6.26 10.78 -18.28
N ASP A 115 -7.15 11.59 -17.69
CA ASP A 115 -7.90 12.62 -18.42
C ASP A 115 -6.96 13.70 -18.97
N GLN A 116 -5.98 14.14 -18.17
CA GLN A 116 -4.97 15.10 -18.61
C GLN A 116 -4.12 14.55 -19.76
N LEU A 117 -3.67 13.30 -19.69
CA LEU A 117 -2.90 12.67 -20.77
C LEU A 117 -3.75 12.54 -22.04
N GLU A 118 -5.03 12.23 -21.91
CA GLU A 118 -5.95 12.17 -23.05
C GLU A 118 -6.17 13.56 -23.67
N GLU A 119 -6.37 14.57 -22.84
CA GLU A 119 -6.53 15.96 -23.22
C GLU A 119 -5.27 16.54 -23.90
N LEU A 120 -4.08 16.26 -23.34
CA LEU A 120 -2.78 16.64 -23.89
C LEU A 120 -2.52 16.01 -25.26
N CYS A 121 -3.09 14.82 -25.52
CA CYS A 121 -2.94 14.15 -26.80
C CYS A 121 -4.14 14.36 -27.74
N SER A 122 -5.11 15.20 -27.39
CA SER A 122 -6.23 15.55 -28.26
C SER A 122 -5.78 16.55 -29.33
N SER A 123 -6.23 16.38 -30.57
CA SER A 123 -5.85 17.25 -31.72
C SER A 123 -6.21 18.72 -31.53
N ASN A 124 -7.10 19.02 -30.58
CA ASN A 124 -7.60 20.38 -30.34
C ASN A 124 -6.70 21.18 -29.38
N ASN A 125 -5.70 20.55 -28.75
CA ASN A 125 -4.87 21.14 -27.70
C ASN A 125 -3.39 21.29 -28.09
N SER A 126 -3.14 21.61 -29.36
CA SER A 126 -1.78 21.84 -29.89
C SER A 126 -0.98 22.91 -29.13
N ASP A 127 -1.66 23.73 -28.34
CA ASP A 127 -1.09 24.89 -27.64
C ASP A 127 -0.66 24.56 -26.20
N SER A 128 -0.78 23.30 -25.74
CA SER A 128 -0.26 22.95 -24.41
C SER A 128 1.28 22.90 -24.42
N ASP A 129 1.91 23.71 -23.55
CA ASP A 129 3.36 23.80 -23.43
C ASP A 129 4.04 22.43 -23.27
N PHE A 130 3.38 21.51 -22.54
CA PHE A 130 3.87 20.16 -22.34
C PHE A 130 3.84 19.33 -23.63
N GLN A 131 2.72 19.34 -24.38
CA GLN A 131 2.66 18.61 -25.65
C GLN A 131 3.66 19.19 -26.64
N GLN A 132 3.83 20.51 -26.66
CA GLN A 132 4.83 21.17 -27.48
C GLN A 132 6.24 20.75 -27.10
N ALA A 133 6.59 20.75 -25.80
CA ALA A 133 7.89 20.32 -25.31
C ALA A 133 8.18 18.84 -25.66
N MET A 134 7.20 17.95 -25.49
CA MET A 134 7.35 16.54 -25.85
C MET A 134 7.50 16.35 -27.36
N ASN A 135 6.66 17.01 -28.17
CA ASN A 135 6.78 16.92 -29.62
C ASN A 135 8.09 17.54 -30.12
N GLU A 136 8.55 18.63 -29.50
CA GLU A 136 9.84 19.25 -29.80
C GLU A 136 10.98 18.31 -29.45
N LEU A 137 10.94 17.63 -28.30
CA LEU A 137 11.95 16.65 -27.90
C LEU A 137 12.11 15.54 -28.95
N TYR A 138 11.00 14.93 -29.40
CA TYR A 138 11.02 13.90 -30.44
C TYR A 138 11.41 14.45 -31.82
N SER A 139 10.96 15.66 -32.17
CA SER A 139 11.30 16.33 -33.44
C SER A 139 12.79 16.70 -33.52
N ARG A 140 13.35 17.25 -32.43
CA ARG A 140 14.79 17.50 -32.30
C ARG A 140 15.55 16.19 -32.41
N SER A 141 15.08 15.13 -31.75
CA SER A 141 15.67 13.79 -31.85
C SER A 141 15.70 13.30 -33.30
N ASP A 142 14.61 13.38 -34.07
CA ASP A 142 14.61 12.99 -35.50
C ASP A 142 15.62 13.78 -36.36
N SER A 143 15.78 15.08 -36.07
CA SER A 143 16.68 15.94 -36.85
C SER A 143 18.17 15.68 -36.58
N PHE A 144 18.53 15.25 -35.38
CA PHE A 144 19.91 14.99 -34.97
C PHE A 144 20.31 13.52 -35.03
N TYR A 145 19.37 12.61 -34.78
CA TYR A 145 19.65 11.19 -34.69
C TYR A 145 20.07 10.64 -36.06
N CYS A 146 21.14 9.83 -36.06
CA CYS A 146 21.71 9.20 -37.26
C CYS A 146 22.27 10.18 -38.30
N THR A 147 22.71 11.35 -37.84
CA THR A 147 23.44 12.34 -38.66
C THR A 147 24.95 12.14 -38.54
N ALA A 148 25.74 12.90 -39.31
CA ALA A 148 27.20 12.84 -39.21
C ALA A 148 27.75 13.26 -37.83
N GLN A 149 27.02 14.07 -37.07
CA GLN A 149 27.39 14.48 -35.71
C GLN A 149 27.03 13.42 -34.67
N CYS A 150 26.06 12.57 -35.00
CA CYS A 150 25.44 11.61 -34.10
C CYS A 150 25.18 10.30 -34.84
N PRO A 151 26.25 9.58 -35.23
CA PRO A 151 26.09 8.39 -36.01
C PRO A 151 25.51 7.27 -35.12
N CYS A 152 24.69 6.42 -35.70
CA CYS A 152 23.85 5.49 -34.98
C CYS A 152 23.82 4.12 -35.66
N TYR A 153 23.39 3.09 -34.93
CA TYR A 153 23.08 1.78 -35.49
C TYR A 153 21.58 1.52 -35.52
N ILE A 154 21.02 1.21 -36.70
CA ILE A 154 19.58 0.96 -36.89
C ILE A 154 19.40 -0.39 -37.57
N GLY A 155 18.47 -1.20 -37.06
CA GLY A 155 18.21 -2.53 -37.60
C GLY A 155 17.56 -2.54 -38.99
N SER A 156 16.92 -1.43 -39.39
CA SER A 156 16.24 -1.30 -40.68
C SER A 156 16.51 0.06 -41.33
N THR A 157 17.04 0.06 -42.55
CA THR A 157 17.39 1.27 -43.31
C THR A 157 16.22 1.93 -44.03
N PHE A 158 15.02 1.33 -43.99
CA PHE A 158 13.87 1.77 -44.79
C PHE A 158 13.41 3.21 -44.47
N TYR A 159 13.63 3.66 -43.22
CA TYR A 159 13.07 4.89 -42.69
C TYR A 159 13.84 6.17 -43.05
N PHE A 160 15.06 6.03 -43.57
CA PHE A 160 15.96 7.15 -43.86
C PHE A 160 16.06 7.44 -45.35
N THR A 161 15.03 7.10 -46.11
CA THR A 161 15.00 7.38 -47.55
C THR A 161 15.13 8.90 -47.77
N GLY A 162 16.32 9.34 -48.19
CA GLY A 162 16.68 10.76 -48.39
C GLY A 162 17.57 11.40 -47.31
N LYS A 163 17.85 10.72 -46.18
CA LYS A 163 18.90 11.13 -45.22
C LYS A 163 20.17 10.32 -45.51
N THR A 164 21.34 10.96 -45.55
CA THR A 164 22.63 10.27 -45.60
C THR A 164 22.89 9.63 -44.24
N VAL A 165 22.46 8.38 -44.07
CA VAL A 165 22.72 7.62 -42.85
C VAL A 165 24.20 7.26 -42.81
N ALA A 166 24.92 7.76 -41.82
CA ALA A 166 26.21 7.20 -41.44
C ALA A 166 25.93 5.84 -40.78
N THR A 167 25.71 4.80 -41.59
CA THR A 167 25.42 3.46 -41.07
C THR A 167 26.71 2.92 -40.45
N LEU A 168 26.66 2.74 -39.14
CA LEU A 168 27.80 2.43 -38.33
C LEU A 168 27.79 0.95 -37.90
N ASN A 169 28.90 0.49 -37.31
CA ASN A 169 29.04 -0.88 -36.81
C ASN A 169 27.98 -1.17 -35.72
N PRO A 170 27.64 -2.44 -35.46
CA PRO A 170 26.75 -2.81 -34.35
C PRO A 170 27.29 -2.45 -32.94
N SER A 171 28.47 -1.83 -32.85
CA SER A 171 29.07 -1.33 -31.61
C SER A 171 28.74 0.14 -31.31
N ASP A 172 28.05 0.81 -32.23
CA ASP A 172 27.78 2.24 -32.15
C ASP A 172 26.45 2.54 -31.45
N ASN A 173 26.25 3.80 -31.06
CA ASN A 173 25.13 4.26 -30.25
C ASN A 173 23.78 3.82 -30.84
N THR A 174 22.98 3.12 -30.05
CA THR A 174 21.62 2.70 -30.40
C THR A 174 20.57 3.68 -29.93
N ASN A 175 20.95 4.67 -29.11
CA ASN A 175 20.03 5.59 -28.45
C ASN A 175 20.50 7.03 -28.64
N VAL A 176 19.58 7.99 -28.55
CA VAL A 176 19.89 9.41 -28.73
C VAL A 176 20.69 9.97 -27.54
N GLN A 177 20.48 9.49 -26.33
CA GLN A 177 21.14 9.97 -25.12
C GLN A 177 22.64 9.64 -25.05
N ASP A 178 23.10 8.61 -25.77
CA ASP A 178 24.53 8.29 -25.86
C ASP A 178 25.32 9.34 -26.67
N CYS A 179 24.60 10.29 -27.29
CA CYS A 179 25.13 11.27 -28.20
C CYS A 179 25.24 12.64 -27.55
N LYS A 180 26.42 12.94 -26.99
CA LYS A 180 26.66 14.23 -26.32
C LYS A 180 26.35 15.45 -27.18
N ALA A 181 26.67 15.40 -28.47
CA ALA A 181 26.40 16.49 -29.41
C ALA A 181 24.89 16.78 -29.56
N TYR A 182 24.05 15.74 -29.49
CA TYR A 182 22.61 15.92 -29.45
C TYR A 182 22.18 16.63 -28.15
N ILE A 183 22.66 16.20 -26.99
CA ILE A 183 22.25 16.78 -25.70
C ILE A 183 22.64 18.26 -25.65
N GLU A 184 23.87 18.59 -26.03
CA GLU A 184 24.35 19.98 -26.09
C GLU A 184 23.49 20.83 -27.04
N ALA A 185 23.11 20.31 -28.21
CA ALA A 185 22.33 21.04 -29.18
C ALA A 185 20.83 21.13 -28.84
N ALA A 186 20.24 20.04 -28.35
CA ALA A 186 18.83 19.96 -28.00
C ALA A 186 18.50 20.91 -26.84
N TYR A 187 19.44 21.08 -25.90
CA TYR A 187 19.25 21.91 -24.72
C TYR A 187 19.97 23.26 -24.78
N ALA A 188 20.64 23.61 -25.88
CA ALA A 188 21.40 24.87 -26.01
C ALA A 188 20.57 26.14 -25.73
N ASP A 189 19.27 26.09 -26.05
CA ASP A 189 18.34 27.22 -25.87
C ASP A 189 17.83 27.34 -24.42
N TYR A 190 17.95 26.27 -23.65
CA TYR A 190 17.60 26.26 -22.24
C TYR A 190 18.84 26.68 -21.46
N ASN A 191 18.70 27.65 -20.57
CA ASN A 191 19.79 28.09 -19.69
C ASN A 191 20.01 27.06 -18.56
N ILE A 192 20.16 25.79 -18.94
CA ILE A 192 20.44 24.66 -18.08
C ILE A 192 21.96 24.64 -17.89
N ASP A 193 22.39 24.52 -16.64
CA ASP A 193 23.79 24.30 -16.35
C ASP A 193 24.15 22.86 -16.77
N PHE A 194 24.87 22.74 -17.89
CA PHE A 194 25.34 21.46 -18.41
C PHE A 194 26.39 20.78 -17.52
N SER A 195 26.73 21.35 -16.37
CA SER A 195 27.50 20.67 -15.34
C SER A 195 26.83 19.37 -14.88
N ASP A 196 25.50 19.30 -14.94
CA ASP A 196 24.68 18.14 -14.56
C ASP A 196 24.07 17.40 -15.78
N LEU A 197 24.88 17.17 -16.81
CA LEU A 197 24.47 16.44 -18.03
C LEU A 197 23.93 15.02 -17.72
N ASP A 198 24.38 14.45 -16.60
CA ASP A 198 23.95 13.14 -16.10
C ASP A 198 22.44 13.12 -15.74
N GLU A 199 21.87 14.23 -15.25
CA GLU A 199 20.44 14.30 -14.90
C GLU A 199 19.55 14.25 -16.16
N ILE A 200 19.96 14.94 -17.22
CA ILE A 200 19.27 14.90 -18.51
C ILE A 200 19.33 13.48 -19.09
N ILE A 201 20.50 12.84 -19.04
CA ILE A 201 20.65 11.45 -19.50
C ILE A 201 19.71 10.53 -18.73
N GLU A 202 19.64 10.66 -17.40
CA GLU A 202 18.74 9.86 -16.56
C GLU A 202 17.26 10.02 -16.97
N TYR A 203 16.84 11.25 -17.26
CA TYR A 203 15.49 11.55 -17.73
C TYR A 203 15.19 10.95 -19.13
N LEU A 204 16.17 10.97 -20.04
CA LEU A 204 16.03 10.36 -21.36
C LEU A 204 16.05 8.82 -21.28
N ASP A 205 16.85 8.24 -20.38
CA ASP A 205 16.86 6.81 -20.11
C ASP A 205 15.50 6.32 -19.60
N TYR A 206 14.78 7.14 -18.83
CA TYR A 206 13.40 6.83 -18.43
C TYR A 206 12.46 6.68 -19.63
N PHE A 207 12.54 7.59 -20.60
CA PHE A 207 11.79 7.40 -21.85
C PHE A 207 12.23 6.14 -22.58
N GLY A 208 13.52 5.81 -22.55
CA GLY A 208 14.04 4.56 -23.10
C GLY A 208 13.47 3.32 -22.42
N GLU A 209 13.28 3.34 -21.10
CA GLU A 209 12.63 2.27 -20.34
C GLU A 209 11.15 2.15 -20.69
N ILE A 210 10.41 3.26 -20.78
CA ILE A 210 9.01 3.28 -21.23
C ILE A 210 8.89 2.70 -22.65
N GLU A 211 9.72 3.17 -23.57
CA GLU A 211 9.74 2.70 -24.96
C GLU A 211 10.05 1.19 -25.03
N LYS A 212 10.98 0.72 -24.19
CA LYS A 212 11.37 -0.69 -24.09
C LYS A 212 10.29 -1.58 -23.50
N GLU A 213 9.69 -1.18 -22.38
CA GLU A 213 8.70 -1.97 -21.65
C GLU A 213 7.41 -2.10 -22.47
N TYR A 214 6.90 -0.98 -22.98
CA TYR A 214 5.62 -0.93 -23.68
C TYR A 214 5.72 -1.11 -25.20
N LYS A 215 6.95 -1.26 -25.73
CA LYS A 215 7.24 -1.36 -27.17
C LYS A 215 6.55 -0.25 -27.95
N CYS A 216 6.72 0.99 -27.50
CA CYS A 216 6.11 2.17 -28.10
C CYS A 216 7.17 3.23 -28.37
N SER A 217 6.86 4.26 -29.17
CA SER A 217 7.70 5.45 -29.27
C SER A 217 6.86 6.68 -29.59
N GLY A 218 7.23 7.80 -28.96
CA GLY A 218 6.44 9.02 -28.94
C GLY A 218 5.28 8.94 -27.96
N ILE A 219 5.00 10.04 -27.26
CA ILE A 219 3.89 10.07 -26.30
C ILE A 219 2.56 10.09 -27.03
N CYS A 220 2.22 11.20 -27.70
CA CYS A 220 0.93 11.36 -28.39
C CYS A 220 0.96 10.91 -29.85
N THR A 221 2.12 10.99 -30.50
CA THR A 221 2.29 10.70 -31.92
C THR A 221 3.24 9.52 -32.08
N LEU A 222 2.86 8.56 -32.92
CA LEU A 222 3.71 7.42 -33.23
C LEU A 222 4.97 7.89 -33.95
N GLN A 223 6.13 7.53 -33.41
CA GLN A 223 7.41 7.72 -34.08
C GLN A 223 7.79 6.50 -34.91
N LYS A 224 8.71 6.66 -35.87
CA LYS A 224 9.13 5.57 -36.76
C LYS A 224 10.25 4.71 -36.17
N VAL A 225 10.94 5.21 -35.16
CA VAL A 225 12.13 4.62 -34.55
C VAL A 225 12.05 4.85 -33.05
N TYR A 226 12.58 3.92 -32.26
CA TYR A 226 12.86 4.12 -30.84
C TYR A 226 14.02 5.10 -30.69
N TYR A 227 13.75 6.32 -30.21
CA TYR A 227 14.79 7.33 -30.06
C TYR A 227 15.55 7.17 -28.74
N PHE A 228 14.81 6.85 -27.68
CA PHE A 228 15.36 6.74 -26.32
C PHE A 228 15.64 5.29 -25.94
N GLY A 229 14.90 4.35 -26.54
CA GLY A 229 15.19 2.94 -26.50
C GLY A 229 16.18 2.49 -27.57
N ASP A 230 16.41 1.18 -27.62
CA ASP A 230 17.27 0.54 -28.61
C ASP A 230 16.61 0.56 -30.01
N SER A 231 17.11 1.44 -30.88
CA SER A 231 16.61 1.62 -32.26
C SER A 231 16.86 0.40 -33.17
N SER A 232 17.70 -0.55 -32.76
CA SER A 232 17.94 -1.78 -33.53
C SER A 232 16.73 -2.72 -33.56
N ARG A 233 15.75 -2.50 -32.67
CA ARG A 233 14.52 -3.31 -32.56
C ARG A 233 13.52 -3.13 -33.69
N GLY A 234 13.76 -2.17 -34.58
CA GLY A 234 12.87 -1.87 -35.70
C GLY A 234 11.79 -0.86 -35.34
N GLU A 235 10.68 -0.90 -36.07
CA GLU A 235 9.62 0.10 -35.96
C GLU A 235 8.69 -0.20 -34.76
N PRO A 236 8.43 0.81 -33.92
CA PRO A 236 7.48 0.68 -32.83
C PRO A 236 6.05 0.50 -33.39
N PRO A 237 5.26 -0.46 -32.87
CA PRO A 237 3.90 -0.71 -33.35
C PRO A 237 2.86 0.34 -32.93
N LYS A 238 3.13 1.15 -31.90
CA LYS A 238 2.16 2.09 -31.30
C LYS A 238 2.82 3.27 -30.58
N ALA A 239 2.07 4.35 -30.40
CA ALA A 239 2.45 5.46 -29.52
C ALA A 239 2.34 5.04 -28.04
N CYS A 240 3.06 5.74 -27.16
CA CYS A 240 3.13 5.42 -25.74
C CYS A 240 1.91 5.89 -24.94
N LYS A 241 1.06 6.77 -25.49
CA LYS A 241 -0.17 7.24 -24.82
C LYS A 241 -1.01 6.10 -24.25
N ASP A 242 -1.42 5.15 -25.09
CA ASP A 242 -2.35 4.09 -24.70
C ASP A 242 -1.77 3.14 -23.63
N PRO A 243 -0.56 2.57 -23.79
CA PRO A 243 0.00 1.72 -22.75
C PRO A 243 0.28 2.47 -21.44
N ILE A 244 0.76 3.72 -21.49
CA ILE A 244 0.92 4.53 -20.27
C ILE A 244 -0.44 4.74 -19.59
N ASN A 245 -1.47 5.09 -20.36
CA ASN A 245 -2.79 5.34 -19.79
C ASN A 245 -3.41 4.08 -19.18
N ASP A 246 -3.38 2.96 -19.91
CA ASP A 246 -4.10 1.75 -19.53
C ASP A 246 -3.33 0.91 -18.50
N GLU A 247 -2.01 0.80 -18.62
CA GLU A 247 -1.20 -0.04 -17.72
C GLU A 247 -0.73 0.77 -16.50
N LEU A 248 -0.12 1.94 -16.69
CA LEU A 248 0.44 2.72 -15.58
C LEU A 248 -0.66 3.49 -14.81
N LEU A 249 -1.46 4.30 -15.50
CA LEU A 249 -2.41 5.19 -14.81
C LEU A 249 -3.66 4.43 -14.32
N LYS A 250 -4.32 3.69 -15.21
CA LYS A 250 -5.54 2.93 -14.87
C LYS A 250 -5.24 1.57 -14.25
N GLY A 251 -4.13 0.93 -14.59
CA GLY A 251 -3.74 -0.35 -14.02
C GLY A 251 -3.12 -0.16 -12.64
N GLU A 252 -1.95 0.48 -12.58
CA GLU A 252 -1.18 0.57 -11.34
C GLU A 252 -1.74 1.62 -10.37
N ILE A 253 -1.83 2.90 -10.76
CA ILE A 253 -2.20 3.98 -9.81
C ILE A 253 -3.65 3.82 -9.33
N LEU A 254 -4.60 3.68 -10.27
CA LEU A 254 -6.00 3.45 -9.92
C LEU A 254 -6.18 2.13 -9.16
N GLY A 255 -5.51 1.05 -9.59
CA GLY A 255 -5.53 -0.24 -8.92
C GLY A 255 -5.02 -0.18 -7.49
N MET A 256 -3.92 0.54 -7.24
CA MET A 256 -3.41 0.83 -5.90
C MET A 256 -4.44 1.60 -5.06
N GLY A 257 -5.07 2.62 -5.64
CA GLY A 257 -6.14 3.39 -4.98
C GLY A 257 -7.32 2.50 -4.54
N ILE A 258 -7.80 1.63 -5.43
CA ILE A 258 -8.86 0.65 -5.13
C ILE A 258 -8.39 -0.31 -4.04
N GLY A 259 -7.15 -0.81 -4.12
CA GLY A 259 -6.56 -1.70 -3.12
C GLY A 259 -6.56 -1.09 -1.72
N TYR A 260 -6.12 0.16 -1.58
CA TYR A 260 -6.13 0.87 -0.30
C TYR A 260 -7.55 1.11 0.24
N LEU A 261 -8.52 1.38 -0.64
CA LEU A 261 -9.91 1.54 -0.25
C LEU A 261 -10.49 0.23 0.29
N VAL A 262 -10.25 -0.90 -0.39
CA VAL A 262 -10.67 -2.23 0.07
C VAL A 262 -10.07 -2.55 1.43
N ILE A 263 -8.77 -2.30 1.63
CA ILE A 263 -8.10 -2.47 2.92
C ILE A 263 -8.77 -1.60 3.99
N GLY A 264 -9.01 -0.32 3.71
CA GLY A 264 -9.72 0.59 4.60
C GLY A 264 -11.10 0.07 5.01
N VAL A 265 -11.90 -0.41 4.07
CA VAL A 265 -13.23 -1.00 4.36
C VAL A 265 -13.12 -2.25 5.23
N VAL A 266 -12.15 -3.12 4.97
CA VAL A 266 -11.90 -4.31 5.80
C VAL A 266 -11.53 -3.91 7.23
N LEU A 267 -10.63 -2.95 7.42
CA LEU A 267 -10.25 -2.44 8.73
C LEU A 267 -11.42 -1.76 9.45
N PHE A 268 -12.29 -1.07 8.71
CA PHE A 268 -13.51 -0.48 9.23
C PHE A 268 -14.46 -1.56 9.79
N VAL A 269 -14.66 -2.68 9.08
CA VAL A 269 -15.44 -3.81 9.60
C VAL A 269 -14.82 -4.38 10.88
N VAL A 270 -13.49 -4.52 10.92
CA VAL A 270 -12.77 -4.97 12.12
C VAL A 270 -13.01 -4.02 13.30
N LEU A 271 -13.04 -2.71 13.05
CA LEU A 271 -13.33 -1.70 14.07
C LEU A 271 -14.70 -1.94 14.73
N PHE A 272 -15.76 -2.22 13.95
CA PHE A 272 -17.09 -2.52 14.52
C PHE A 272 -17.09 -3.80 15.33
N VAL A 273 -16.41 -4.84 14.86
CA VAL A 273 -16.29 -6.11 15.59
C VAL A 273 -15.59 -5.85 16.93
N GLN A 274 -14.54 -5.02 16.95
CA GLN A 274 -13.83 -4.64 18.17
C GLN A 274 -14.68 -3.84 19.14
N TYR A 275 -15.40 -2.84 18.64
CA TYR A 275 -16.27 -2.02 19.46
C TYR A 275 -17.34 -2.86 20.15
N GLY A 276 -17.92 -3.82 19.44
CA GLY A 276 -18.89 -4.78 20.00
C GLY A 276 -18.33 -5.67 21.12
N LEU A 277 -17.01 -5.84 21.21
CA LEU A 277 -16.36 -6.61 22.28
C LEU A 277 -16.07 -5.78 23.52
N CYS A 278 -15.64 -4.54 23.32
CA CYS A 278 -15.33 -3.65 24.43
C CYS A 278 -16.57 -3.37 25.29
N CYS A 279 -17.76 -3.34 24.68
CA CYS A 279 -19.02 -3.13 25.38
C CYS A 279 -19.61 -4.40 26.01
N ARG A 280 -18.97 -5.57 25.87
CA ARG A 280 -19.49 -6.81 26.44
C ARG A 280 -18.98 -6.98 27.88
N GLU A 281 -19.92 -6.98 28.81
CA GLU A 281 -19.67 -7.28 30.23
C GLU A 281 -18.97 -8.63 30.40
N ASP A 282 -17.97 -8.69 31.29
CA ASP A 282 -17.21 -9.91 31.53
C ASP A 282 -18.16 -10.99 32.10
N PRO A 283 -18.25 -12.19 31.49
CA PRO A 283 -19.06 -13.27 32.04
C PRO A 283 -18.69 -13.62 33.48
N ASP A 284 -17.44 -13.45 33.91
CA ASP A 284 -17.04 -13.71 35.29
C ASP A 284 -17.52 -12.62 36.25
N GLU A 285 -17.55 -11.36 35.83
CA GLU A 285 -18.21 -10.30 36.60
C GLU A 285 -19.71 -10.51 36.68
N ARG A 286 -20.34 -10.92 35.57
CA ARG A 286 -21.76 -11.26 35.55
C ARG A 286 -22.05 -12.42 36.49
N ARG A 287 -21.26 -13.50 36.46
CA ARG A 287 -21.37 -14.63 37.40
C ARG A 287 -21.14 -14.21 38.85
N LYS A 288 -20.19 -13.30 39.12
CA LYS A 288 -20.00 -12.75 40.47
C LYS A 288 -21.20 -11.93 40.93
N ARG A 289 -21.80 -11.12 40.05
CA ARG A 289 -23.02 -10.35 40.37
C ARG A 289 -24.22 -11.27 40.58
N GLU A 290 -24.40 -12.27 39.72
CA GLU A 290 -25.48 -13.27 39.84
C GLU A 290 -25.29 -14.13 41.10
N GLY A 291 -24.08 -14.64 41.37
CA GLY A 291 -23.80 -15.42 42.59
C GLY A 291 -23.97 -14.61 43.88
N ASN A 292 -23.52 -13.35 43.90
CA ASN A 292 -23.68 -12.46 45.05
C ASN A 292 -25.17 -12.04 45.22
N TYR A 293 -25.93 -11.97 44.12
CA TYR A 293 -27.37 -11.74 44.17
C TYR A 293 -28.12 -12.95 44.77
N ASP A 294 -27.75 -14.17 44.39
CA ASP A 294 -28.34 -15.38 44.96
C ASP A 294 -27.98 -15.55 46.45
N GLU A 295 -26.75 -15.21 46.84
CA GLU A 295 -26.31 -15.23 48.24
C GLU A 295 -27.06 -14.20 49.09
N SER A 296 -27.16 -12.96 48.62
CA SER A 296 -27.92 -11.90 49.31
C SER A 296 -29.43 -12.20 49.39
N ARG A 297 -30.01 -12.84 48.38
CA ARG A 297 -31.40 -13.32 48.42
C ARG A 297 -31.60 -14.44 49.44
N TYR A 298 -30.68 -15.40 49.51
CA TYR A 298 -30.73 -16.48 50.49
C TYR A 298 -30.63 -15.97 51.93
N GLU A 299 -29.84 -14.93 52.19
CA GLU A 299 -29.78 -14.29 53.51
C GLU A 299 -31.07 -13.55 53.88
N ALA A 300 -31.73 -12.90 52.91
CA ALA A 300 -33.01 -12.22 53.13
C ALA A 300 -34.17 -13.19 53.41
N GLU A 301 -34.12 -14.41 52.88
CA GLU A 301 -35.16 -15.44 53.06
C GLU A 301 -34.93 -16.31 54.32
N LYS A 302 -33.84 -16.13 55.09
CA LYS A 302 -33.66 -16.86 56.36
C LYS A 302 -34.81 -16.49 57.31
N PRO A 303 -35.64 -17.46 57.75
CA PRO A 303 -36.73 -17.17 58.67
C PRO A 303 -36.12 -16.56 59.93
N TYR A 304 -36.64 -15.39 60.31
CA TYR A 304 -36.26 -14.70 61.54
C TYR A 304 -36.49 -15.69 62.69
N LYS A 305 -35.42 -16.33 63.16
CA LYS A 305 -35.45 -17.11 64.39
C LYS A 305 -35.73 -16.08 65.48
N THR A 306 -37.01 -15.92 65.80
CA THR A 306 -37.45 -15.30 67.03
C THR A 306 -36.76 -16.09 68.13
N SER A 307 -35.72 -15.49 68.72
CA SER A 307 -35.14 -15.94 69.98
C SER A 307 -36.22 -15.82 71.06
N ARG A 308 -37.13 -16.79 71.09
CA ARG A 308 -37.85 -17.15 72.29
C ARG A 308 -36.95 -18.08 73.06
N ALA A 309 -36.18 -17.48 73.96
CA ALA A 309 -35.41 -18.18 74.95
C ALA A 309 -36.39 -18.83 75.95
N ASP A 310 -36.82 -20.05 75.66
CA ASP A 310 -37.37 -20.93 76.69
C ASP A 310 -36.25 -21.87 77.14
N ASN A 311 -35.72 -21.59 78.33
CA ASN A 311 -34.84 -22.45 79.09
C ASN A 311 -35.54 -23.79 79.36
N TYR A 312 -35.15 -24.84 78.65
CA TYR A 312 -35.31 -26.21 79.13
C TYR A 312 -33.99 -26.95 78.96
N ALA A 313 -33.36 -27.23 80.10
CA ALA A 313 -32.27 -28.18 80.22
C ALA A 313 -32.79 -29.57 79.82
N VAL A 314 -32.19 -30.18 78.79
CA VAL A 314 -32.39 -31.59 78.45
C VAL A 314 -31.05 -32.31 78.58
N PRO A 315 -31.00 -33.51 79.22
CA PRO A 315 -29.76 -34.18 79.52
C PRO A 315 -29.15 -34.88 78.30
N ASN A 316 -27.82 -34.89 78.29
CA ASN A 316 -26.97 -35.69 77.41
C ASN A 316 -27.40 -37.16 77.32
N THR A 317 -27.64 -37.64 76.11
CA THR A 317 -27.45 -39.06 75.79
C THR A 317 -26.68 -39.19 74.47
N MET A 318 -25.49 -39.75 74.58
CA MET A 318 -24.59 -40.12 73.49
C MET A 318 -25.20 -41.28 72.69
N ILE A 319 -25.26 -41.15 71.36
CA ILE A 319 -25.31 -42.31 70.45
C ILE A 319 -24.29 -42.07 69.35
N ASN A 320 -23.22 -42.87 69.40
CA ASN A 320 -22.21 -42.99 68.35
C ASN A 320 -22.84 -43.59 67.09
N ALA A 321 -22.72 -42.92 65.95
CA ALA A 321 -22.96 -43.50 64.63
C ALA A 321 -21.64 -43.53 63.83
N PRO A 322 -21.26 -44.67 63.24
CA PRO A 322 -19.99 -44.84 62.53
C PRO A 322 -19.95 -44.12 61.17
N PRO A 323 -18.75 -43.79 60.66
CA PRO A 323 -18.57 -42.98 59.47
C PRO A 323 -18.89 -43.76 58.19
N GLN A 324 -19.82 -43.26 57.37
CA GLN A 324 -19.99 -43.73 56.00
C GLN A 324 -18.99 -43.03 55.07
N GLN A 325 -18.06 -43.81 54.53
CA GLN A 325 -17.21 -43.45 53.41
C GLN A 325 -18.06 -43.36 52.12
N SER A 326 -18.10 -42.20 51.47
CA SER A 326 -18.58 -42.07 50.11
C SER A 326 -17.39 -41.85 49.16
N THR A 327 -17.10 -42.89 48.39
CA THR A 327 -16.19 -42.88 47.23
C THR A 327 -16.76 -42.01 46.12
N TYR A 328 -16.09 -40.89 45.80
CA TYR A 328 -16.36 -40.12 44.58
C TYR A 328 -15.44 -40.59 43.46
N LYS A 329 -16.04 -41.24 42.44
CA LYS A 329 -15.39 -41.59 41.17
C LYS A 329 -15.15 -40.33 40.34
N ASN A 330 -13.92 -40.15 39.88
CA ASN A 330 -13.50 -39.11 38.94
C ASN A 330 -13.69 -39.63 37.50
N PRO A 331 -14.50 -39.01 36.62
CA PRO A 331 -14.68 -39.51 35.26
C PRO A 331 -14.25 -38.48 34.21
N TYR A 332 -12.95 -38.17 34.09
CA TYR A 332 -12.40 -37.58 32.86
C TYR A 332 -10.95 -38.04 32.65
N ILE A 333 -10.80 -39.05 31.79
CA ILE A 333 -9.61 -39.30 30.96
C ILE A 333 -9.92 -38.70 29.59
#